data_AF-A0A0S8HCC6-F1
#
_entry.id   AF-A0A0S8HCC6-F1
#
_cell.length_a   1.000
_cell.length_b   1.000
_cell.length_c   1.000
_cell.angle_alpha   90.00
_cell.angle_beta   90.00
_cell.angle_gamma   90.00
#
_symmetry.space_group_name_H-M   'P 1'
#
loop_
_entity.id
_entity.type
_entity.pdbx_description
1 polymer ?
#
loop_
_entity_poly.entity_id
_entity_poly.type
_entity_poly.pdbx_seq_one_letter_code
_entity_poly.pdbx_strand_id
1 'polypeptide(L)'
;MTLHHHHLTTGRHLYPGLVLARFVQAFEVYVAGFQGRYPLLALAPEFFVLFHLALLLLLAALIPSVAHGRRWALRLAKLWAIVEILNGASHMMIALIEWGYYPGMWTAPLLLIFGAALARSLRV
;
A
#
# COMPACT_ATOMS: atom_id res chain seq x y z
N MET A 1 -5.57 -40.82 6.88
CA MET A 1 -4.47 -39.87 7.19
C MET A 1 -4.76 -38.57 6.44
N THR A 2 -5.65 -37.75 7.00
CA THR A 2 -6.13 -36.48 6.42
C THR A 2 -5.29 -35.34 6.98
N LEU A 3 -4.27 -34.91 6.24
CA LEU A 3 -3.48 -33.73 6.59
C LEU A 3 -4.37 -32.49 6.50
N HIS A 4 -4.64 -31.89 7.66
CA HIS A 4 -5.41 -30.67 7.82
C HIS A 4 -4.93 -29.55 6.88
N HIS A 5 -5.83 -29.09 6.00
CA HIS A 5 -5.67 -27.93 5.11
C HIS A 5 -5.61 -26.56 5.84
N HIS A 6 -5.12 -26.50 7.08
CA HIS A 6 -5.11 -25.27 7.89
C HIS A 6 -4.03 -24.23 7.51
N HIS A 7 -3.19 -24.50 6.52
CA HIS A 7 -2.09 -23.60 6.13
C HIS A 7 -2.35 -22.69 4.92
N LEU A 8 -3.59 -22.59 4.41
CA LEU A 8 -3.90 -21.82 3.19
C LEU A 8 -4.50 -20.41 3.44
N THR A 9 -4.62 -19.97 4.69
CA THR A 9 -5.33 -18.72 5.09
C THR A 9 -4.41 -17.64 5.64
N THR A 10 -3.15 -17.93 5.92
CA THR A 10 -2.25 -17.01 6.61
C THR A 10 -1.85 -15.89 5.65
N GLY A 11 -2.45 -14.71 5.77
CA GLY A 11 -2.07 -13.52 5.00
C GLY A 11 -3.21 -12.73 4.36
N ARG A 12 -4.31 -13.38 3.97
CA ARG A 12 -5.40 -12.70 3.22
C ARG A 12 -6.06 -11.59 4.04
N HIS A 13 -6.15 -11.77 5.35
CA HIS A 13 -6.67 -10.78 6.30
C HIS A 13 -5.78 -9.54 6.44
N LEU A 14 -4.53 -9.58 5.96
CA LEU A 14 -3.63 -8.43 5.96
C LEU A 14 -3.93 -7.46 4.81
N TYR A 15 -4.66 -7.90 3.77
CA TYR A 15 -4.93 -7.06 2.60
C TYR A 15 -5.75 -5.81 2.94
N PRO A 16 -6.86 -5.88 3.71
CA PRO A 16 -7.54 -4.67 4.20
C PRO A 16 -6.62 -3.72 4.99
N GLY A 17 -5.68 -4.27 5.76
CA GLY A 17 -4.66 -3.48 6.47
C GLY A 17 -3.74 -2.71 5.53
N LEU A 18 -3.31 -3.33 4.42
CA LEU A 18 -2.54 -2.65 3.37
C LEU A 18 -3.36 -1.53 2.70
N VAL A 19 -4.64 -1.77 2.41
CA VAL A 19 -5.54 -0.76 1.82
C VAL A 19 -5.68 0.44 2.77
N LEU A 20 -5.86 0.19 4.06
CA LEU A 20 -5.91 1.24 5.08
C LEU A 20 -4.58 2.00 5.18
N ALA A 21 -3.45 1.30 5.19
CA ALA A 21 -2.13 1.93 5.23
C ALA A 21 -1.91 2.87 4.02
N ARG A 22 -2.34 2.47 2.82
CA ARG A 22 -2.30 3.32 1.62
C ARG A 22 -3.19 4.55 1.73
N PHE A 23 -4.39 4.42 2.29
CA PHE A 23 -5.25 5.57 2.57
C PHE A 23 -4.58 6.57 3.51
N VAL A 24 -4.06 6.08 4.65
CA VAL A 24 -3.42 6.93 5.67
C VAL A 24 -2.18 7.61 5.09
N GLN A 25 -1.40 6.91 4.25
CA GLN A 25 -0.24 7.51 3.58
C GLN A 25 -0.65 8.59 2.57
N ALA A 26 -1.66 8.34 1.74
CA ALA A 26 -2.12 9.34 0.77
C ALA A 26 -2.67 10.59 1.47
N PHE A 27 -3.35 10.39 2.60
CA PHE A 27 -3.84 11.48 3.46
C PHE A 27 -2.69 12.29 4.06
N GLU A 28 -1.66 11.64 4.63
CA GLU A 28 -0.46 12.34 5.14
C GLU A 28 0.19 13.17 4.04
N VAL A 29 0.44 12.58 2.87
CA VAL A 29 1.11 13.26 1.74
C VAL A 29 0.34 14.51 1.30
N TYR A 30 -0.99 14.42 1.26
CA TYR A 30 -1.86 15.56 0.93
C TYR A 30 -1.81 16.66 2.00
N VAL A 31 -2.02 16.30 3.27
CA VAL A 31 -2.06 17.25 4.40
C VAL A 31 -0.71 17.92 4.62
N ALA A 32 0.39 17.19 4.43
CA ALA A 32 1.74 17.73 4.54
C ALA A 32 2.13 18.66 3.38
N GLY A 33 1.23 18.91 2.42
CA GLY A 33 1.42 19.90 1.36
C GLY A 33 2.47 19.50 0.33
N PHE A 34 2.60 18.20 0.03
CA PHE A 34 3.56 17.68 -0.95
C PHE A 34 3.50 18.43 -2.29
N GLN A 35 2.30 18.74 -2.75
CA GLN A 35 2.05 19.42 -4.02
C GLN A 35 2.61 20.85 -4.03
N GLY A 36 2.57 21.54 -2.89
CA GLY A 36 3.14 22.88 -2.77
C GLY A 36 4.66 22.86 -2.62
N ARG A 37 5.20 21.85 -1.92
CA ARG A 37 6.64 21.74 -1.65
C ARG A 37 7.44 21.18 -2.83
N TYR A 38 6.85 20.29 -3.65
CA TYR A 38 7.52 19.64 -4.77
C TYR A 38 6.70 19.71 -6.08
N PRO A 39 6.42 20.92 -6.61
CA PRO A 39 5.52 21.09 -7.75
C PRO A 39 5.98 20.39 -9.04
N LEU A 40 7.30 20.19 -9.22
CA LEU A 40 7.86 19.49 -10.39
C LEU A 40 7.67 17.97 -10.34
N LEU A 41 7.47 17.40 -9.15
CA LEU A 41 7.29 15.96 -8.91
C LEU A 41 5.84 15.62 -8.59
N ALA A 42 5.02 16.63 -8.29
CA ALA A 42 3.65 16.46 -7.86
C ALA A 42 2.65 16.55 -9.01
N LEU A 43 1.59 15.76 -8.88
CA LEU A 43 0.38 15.95 -9.66
C LEU A 43 -0.35 17.21 -9.15
N ALA A 44 -1.13 17.84 -10.03
CA ALA A 44 -2.08 18.87 -9.61
C ALA A 44 -2.93 18.35 -8.42
N PRO A 45 -3.22 19.17 -7.39
CA PRO A 45 -3.88 18.70 -6.17
C PRO A 45 -5.17 17.91 -6.41
N GLU A 46 -6.00 18.38 -7.34
CA GLU A 46 -7.25 17.74 -7.71
C GLU A 46 -7.00 16.35 -8.33
N PHE A 47 -6.02 16.27 -9.23
CA PHE A 47 -5.67 15.01 -9.87
C PHE A 47 -5.01 14.03 -8.88
N PHE A 48 -4.21 14.52 -7.94
CA PHE A 48 -3.65 13.71 -6.87
C PHE A 48 -4.76 13.05 -6.05
N VAL A 49 -5.76 13.82 -5.62
CA VAL A 49 -6.90 13.33 -4.83
C VAL A 49 -7.72 12.32 -5.64
N LEU A 50 -8.08 12.65 -6.88
CA LEU A 50 -8.86 11.77 -7.74
C LEU A 50 -8.14 10.45 -8.03
N PHE A 51 -6.83 10.52 -8.34
CA PHE A 51 -6.02 9.34 -8.59
C PHE A 51 -5.95 8.43 -7.36
N HIS A 52 -5.68 8.98 -6.17
CA HIS A 52 -5.59 8.19 -4.94
C HIS A 52 -6.95 7.63 -4.50
N LEU A 53 -8.04 8.38 -4.68
CA LEU A 53 -9.40 7.88 -4.43
C LEU A 53 -9.76 6.73 -5.37
N ALA A 54 -9.54 6.90 -6.68
CA ALA A 54 -9.82 5.85 -7.67
C ALA A 54 -9.01 4.59 -7.37
N LEU A 55 -7.73 4.76 -7.03
CA LEU A 55 -6.85 3.66 -6.66
C LEU A 55 -7.33 2.98 -5.37
N LEU A 56 -7.70 3.73 -4.34
CA LEU A 56 -8.21 3.19 -3.09
C LEU A 56 -9.49 2.38 -3.30
N LEU A 57 -10.43 2.90 -4.11
CA LEU A 57 -11.66 2.20 -4.46
C LEU A 57 -11.39 0.91 -5.22
N LEU A 58 -10.44 0.93 -6.16
CA LEU A 58 -10.02 -0.27 -6.90
C LEU A 58 -9.47 -1.34 -5.95
N LEU A 59 -8.58 -0.95 -5.03
CA LEU A 59 -8.00 -1.87 -4.05
C LEU A 59 -9.04 -2.39 -3.05
N ALA A 60 -9.93 -1.53 -2.59
CA ALA A 60 -11.05 -1.92 -1.73
C ALA A 60 -11.98 -2.92 -2.44
N ALA A 61 -12.26 -2.72 -3.72
CA ALA A 61 -13.06 -3.64 -4.53
C ALA A 61 -12.40 -5.03 -4.71
N LEU A 62 -11.08 -5.14 -4.56
CA LEU A 62 -10.38 -6.43 -4.56
C LEU A 62 -10.56 -7.23 -3.26
N ILE A 63 -10.94 -6.59 -2.14
CA ILE A 63 -11.02 -7.23 -0.82
C ILE A 63 -11.84 -8.54 -0.83
N PRO A 64 -13.06 -8.58 -1.40
CA PRO A 64 -13.83 -9.82 -1.44
C PRO A 64 -13.11 -10.91 -2.23
N SER A 65 -12.53 -10.58 -3.39
CA SER A 65 -11.85 -11.57 -4.23
C SER A 65 -10.58 -12.14 -3.57
N VAL A 66 -9.85 -11.30 -2.83
CA VAL A 66 -8.69 -11.71 -2.02
C VAL A 66 -9.13 -12.57 -0.84
N ALA A 67 -10.21 -12.20 -0.15
CA ALA A 67 -10.77 -12.99 0.96
C ALA A 67 -11.16 -14.41 0.52
N HIS A 68 -11.85 -14.51 -0.63
CA HIS A 68 -12.20 -15.81 -1.24
C HIS A 68 -11.00 -16.58 -1.81
N GLY A 69 -9.80 -16.00 -1.82
CA GLY A 69 -8.58 -16.68 -2.28
C GLY A 69 -8.53 -16.91 -3.80
N ARG A 70 -9.20 -16.07 -4.59
CA ARG A 70 -9.16 -16.18 -6.06
C ARG A 70 -7.72 -15.96 -6.54
N ARG A 71 -7.13 -16.93 -7.24
CA ARG A 71 -5.70 -16.92 -7.63
C ARG A 71 -5.25 -15.62 -8.31
N TRP A 72 -6.06 -15.10 -9.24
CA TRP A 72 -5.75 -13.83 -9.93
C TRP A 72 -5.72 -12.63 -8.96
N ALA A 73 -6.65 -12.59 -8.01
CA ALA A 73 -6.72 -11.51 -7.02
C ALA A 73 -5.54 -11.59 -6.04
N LEU A 74 -5.11 -12.79 -5.68
CA LEU A 74 -3.91 -12.99 -4.87
C LEU A 74 -2.62 -12.53 -5.61
N ARG A 75 -2.52 -12.75 -6.93
CA ARG A 75 -1.41 -12.23 -7.76
C ARG A 75 -1.40 -10.70 -7.75
N LEU A 76 -2.55 -10.09 -7.99
CA LEU A 76 -2.69 -8.63 -7.98
C LEU A 76 -2.40 -8.05 -6.60
N ALA A 77 -2.92 -8.64 -5.52
CA ALA A 77 -2.64 -8.20 -4.15
C ALA A 77 -1.15 -8.33 -3.81
N LYS A 78 -0.47 -9.38 -4.25
CA LYS A 78 0.98 -9.56 -4.05
C LYS A 78 1.80 -8.54 -4.85
N LEU A 79 1.44 -8.31 -6.11
CA LEU A 79 2.06 -7.26 -6.92
C LEU A 79 1.89 -5.90 -6.25
N TRP A 80 0.67 -5.59 -5.79
CA TRP A 80 0.38 -4.33 -5.12
C TRP A 80 1.16 -4.18 -3.82
N ALA A 81 1.29 -5.26 -3.03
CA ALA A 81 2.11 -5.26 -1.83
C ALA A 81 3.56 -4.87 -2.13
N ILE A 82 4.14 -5.36 -3.23
CA ILE A 82 5.50 -5.00 -3.66
C ILE A 82 5.57 -3.52 -4.05
N VAL A 83 4.59 -3.01 -4.79
CA VAL A 83 4.51 -1.58 -5.14
C VAL A 83 4.48 -0.71 -3.88
N GLU A 84 3.69 -1.09 -2.87
CA GLU A 84 3.61 -0.32 -1.62
C GLU A 84 4.90 -0.41 -0.78
N ILE A 85 5.62 -1.54 -0.81
CA ILE A 85 6.95 -1.63 -0.18
C ILE A 85 7.90 -0.64 -0.85
N LEU A 86 7.96 -0.62 -2.18
CA LEU A 86 8.82 0.29 -2.93
C LEU A 86 8.43 1.75 -2.69
N ASN A 87 7.13 2.03 -2.60
CA ASN A 87 6.59 3.34 -2.28
C ASN A 87 7.06 3.81 -0.89
N GLY A 88 6.81 3.02 0.16
CA GLY A 88 7.26 3.33 1.52
C GLY A 88 8.79 3.50 1.61
N ALA A 89 9.56 2.62 0.97
CA ALA A 89 11.01 2.73 0.94
C ALA A 89 11.47 4.05 0.28
N SER A 90 10.84 4.46 -0.82
CA SER A 90 11.17 5.70 -1.53
C SER A 90 10.96 6.93 -0.65
N HIS A 91 9.85 7.01 0.09
CA HIS A 91 9.61 8.11 1.03
C HIS A 91 10.68 8.21 2.12
N MET A 92 11.11 7.07 2.68
CA MET A 92 12.20 7.04 3.68
C MET A 92 13.54 7.43 3.08
N MET A 93 13.86 6.95 1.88
CA MET A 93 15.10 7.30 1.18
C MET A 93 15.18 8.80 0.85
N ILE A 94 14.09 9.38 0.34
CA ILE A 94 14.06 10.80 0.01
C ILE A 94 14.19 11.65 1.28
N ALA A 95 13.51 11.29 2.35
CA ALA A 95 13.65 11.99 3.63
C ALA A 95 15.09 11.96 4.17
N LEU A 96 15.81 10.86 3.99
CA LEU A 96 17.22 10.76 4.35
C LEU A 96 18.10 11.66 3.48
N ILE A 97 17.83 11.73 2.17
CA ILE A 97 18.55 12.60 1.22
C ILE A 97 18.32 14.08 1.55
N GLU A 98 17.08 14.44 1.90
CA GLU A 98 16.72 15.81 2.27
C GLU A 98 17.16 16.23 3.67
N TRP A 99 17.72 15.31 4.47
CA TRP A 99 18.08 15.54 5.87
C TRP A 99 16.93 16.14 6.70
N GLY A 100 15.70 15.72 6.41
CA GLY A 100 14.52 16.33 7.00
C GLY A 100 13.24 15.55 6.76
N TYR A 101 12.13 16.15 7.18
CA TYR A 101 10.82 15.55 6.96
C TYR A 101 10.40 15.64 5.50
N TYR A 102 10.07 14.48 4.92
CA TYR A 102 9.45 14.34 3.61
C TYR A 102 7.99 13.85 3.79
N PRO A 103 6.99 14.46 3.12
CA PRO A 103 5.59 14.03 3.18
C PRO A 103 5.43 12.52 2.93
N GLY A 104 4.74 11.81 3.82
CA GLY A 104 4.55 10.36 3.73
C GLY A 104 5.59 9.54 4.51
N MET A 105 6.59 10.18 5.12
CA MET A 105 7.62 9.52 5.91
C MET A 105 7.08 8.86 7.18
N TRP A 106 6.11 9.47 7.87
CA TRP A 106 5.57 8.91 9.11
C TRP A 106 4.76 7.65 8.86
N THR A 107 4.11 7.56 7.71
CA THR A 107 3.26 6.43 7.33
C THR A 107 3.97 5.41 6.45
N ALA A 108 5.14 5.72 5.89
CA ALA A 108 5.97 4.78 5.14
C ALA A 108 6.24 3.45 5.88
N PRO A 109 6.52 3.42 7.21
CA PRO A 109 6.63 2.17 7.94
C PRO A 109 5.37 1.29 7.87
N LEU A 110 4.17 1.86 7.81
CA LEU A 110 2.93 1.08 7.66
C LEU A 110 2.90 0.36 6.31
N LEU A 111 3.26 1.06 5.22
CA LEU A 111 3.33 0.45 3.89
C LEU A 111 4.37 -0.67 3.83
N LEU A 112 5.53 -0.46 4.44
CA LEU A 112 6.59 -1.46 4.52
C LEU A 112 6.15 -2.70 5.31
N ILE A 113 5.57 -2.50 6.50
CA ILE A 113 5.14 -3.58 7.38
C ILE A 113 4.00 -4.38 6.74
N PHE A 114 2.89 -3.72 6.34
CA PHE A 114 1.75 -4.42 5.75
C PHE A 114 2.08 -4.99 4.38
N GLY A 115 2.85 -4.27 3.56
CA GLY A 115 3.29 -4.73 2.26
C GLY A 115 4.18 -5.97 2.36
N ALA A 116 5.23 -5.94 3.20
CA ALA A 116 6.12 -7.09 3.38
C ALA A 116 5.40 -8.28 4.02
N ALA A 117 4.58 -8.05 5.04
CA ALA A 117 3.82 -9.10 5.69
C ALA A 117 2.82 -9.75 4.72
N LEU A 118 2.13 -8.96 3.89
CA LEU A 118 1.23 -9.49 2.86
C LEU A 118 2.01 -10.22 1.76
N ALA A 119 3.06 -9.63 1.20
CA ALA A 119 3.83 -10.22 0.11
C ALA A 119 4.45 -11.58 0.49
N ARG A 120 4.93 -11.70 1.73
CA ARG A 120 5.49 -12.95 2.29
C ARG A 120 4.42 -14.00 2.56
N SER A 121 3.23 -13.58 2.99
CA SER A 121 2.16 -14.49 3.41
C SER A 121 1.30 -15.00 2.25
N LEU A 122 1.18 -14.23 1.17
CA LEU A 122 0.49 -14.68 -0.05
C LEU A 122 1.32 -15.71 -0.82
N ARG A 123 0.86 -16.97 -0.75
CA ARG A 123 1.25 -18.06 -1.65
C ARG A 123 0.35 -18.00 -2.87
N VAL A 124 0.94 -17.86 -4.06
CA VAL A 124 0.24 -17.58 -5.31
C VAL A 124 0.68 -18.51 -6.42
#